data_AF-R9IX36-F1
#
_entry.id   AF-R9IX36-F1
#
_cell.length_a   1.000
_cell.length_b   1.000
_cell.length_c   1.000
_cell.angle_alpha   90.00
_cell.angle_beta   90.00
_cell.angle_gamma   90.00
#
_symmetry.space_group_name_H-M   'P 1'
#
loop_
_entity.id
_entity.type
_entity.pdbx_description
1 polymer ?
#
loop_
_entity_poly.entity_id
_entity_poly.type
_entity_poly.pdbx_seq_one_letter_code
_entity_poly.pdbx_strand_id
1 'polypeptide(L)' 'MKDLLENELFCTGISVGISLCQQILLTAHERGEPLIVGDNLYYLQSGDEMLDNMIDKICE' A
#
# COMPACT_ATOMS: atom_id res chain seq x y z
N MET A 1 -11.26 16.64 -19.40
CA MET A 1 -11.25 15.40 -18.59
C MET A 1 -11.62 14.19 -19.46
N LYS A 2 -12.71 14.26 -20.23
CA LYS A 2 -13.12 13.19 -21.15
C LYS A 2 -12.03 12.83 -22.18
N ASP A 3 -11.45 13.82 -22.85
CA ASP A 3 -10.37 13.61 -23.82
C ASP A 3 -9.07 13.04 -23.20
N LEU A 4 -8.88 13.26 -21.90
CA LEU A 4 -7.73 12.74 -21.16
C LEU A 4 -7.92 11.26 -20.78
N LEU A 5 -9.16 10.88 -20.43
CA LEU A 5 -9.52 9.49 -20.13
C LEU A 5 -9.65 8.62 -21.39
N GLU A 6 -9.88 9.23 -22.54
CA GLU A 6 -9.83 8.57 -23.85
C GLU A 6 -8.39 8.42 -24.39
N ASN A 7 -7.41 9.08 -23.75
CA ASN A 7 -6.01 8.94 -24.10
C ASN A 7 -5.42 7.66 -23.50
N GLU A 8 -5.19 6.66 -24.35
CA GLU A 8 -4.68 5.35 -23.96
C GLU A 8 -3.31 5.42 -23.25
N LEU A 9 -2.42 6.31 -23.69
CA LEU A 9 -1.10 6.48 -23.07
C LEU A 9 -1.22 7.05 -21.65
N PHE A 10 -2.14 7.99 -21.43
CA PHE A 10 -2.43 8.52 -20.11
C PHE A 10 -2.97 7.42 -19.17
N CYS A 11 -4.01 6.70 -19.62
CA CYS A 11 -4.62 5.62 -18.83
C CYS A 11 -3.64 4.48 -18.52
N THR A 12 -2.80 4.12 -19.49
CA THR A 12 -1.72 3.15 -19.32
C THR A 12 -0.69 3.65 -18.30
N GLY A 13 -0.25 4.92 -18.41
CA GLY A 13 0.69 5.52 -17.48
C GLY A 13 0.17 5.51 -16.02
N ILE A 14 -1.11 5.85 -15.83
CA ILE A 14 -1.75 5.79 -14.50
C ILE A 14 -1.81 4.35 -14.00
N SER A 15 -2.23 3.40 -14.83
CA SER A 15 -2.35 1.97 -14.44
C SER A 15 -0.99 1.37 -14.06
N VAL A 16 0.06 1.69 -14.83
CA VAL A 16 1.45 1.29 -14.51
C VAL A 16 1.90 1.90 -13.20
N GLY A 17 1.63 3.19 -12.97
CA GLY A 17 1.98 3.87 -11.71
C GLY A 17 1.31 3.24 -10.49
N ILE A 18 0.00 2.96 -10.58
CA ILE A 18 -0.76 2.27 -9.52
C ILE A 18 -0.17 0.88 -9.26
N SER A 19 0.10 0.11 -10.32
CA SER A 19 0.63 -1.26 -10.21
C SER A 19 2.00 -1.27 -9.55
N LEU A 20 2.87 -0.31 -9.88
CA LEU A 20 4.19 -0.18 -9.26
C LEU A 20 4.08 0.11 -7.76
N CYS A 21 3.21 1.05 -7.37
CA CYS A 21 2.97 1.34 -5.95
C CYS A 21 2.45 0.10 -5.20
N GLN A 22 1.51 -0.64 -5.78
CA GLN A 22 1.00 -1.89 -5.18
C GLN A 22 2.10 -2.94 -5.03
N GLN A 23 2.96 -3.12 -6.02
CA GLN A 23 4.08 -4.06 -5.95
C GLN A 23 5.08 -3.70 -4.85
N ILE A 24 5.38 -2.42 -4.65
CA ILE A 24 6.24 -1.95 -3.56
C ILE A 24 5.64 -2.32 -2.21
N LEU A 25 4.34 -2.07 -2.01
CA LEU A 25 3.64 -2.41 -0.77
C LEU A 25 3.70 -3.92 -0.48
N LEU A 26 3.36 -4.73 -1.48
CA LEU A 26 3.36 -6.20 -1.33
C LEU A 26 4.76 -6.72 -1.05
N THR A 27 5.78 -6.23 -1.76
CA THR A 27 7.17 -6.66 -1.55
C THR A 27 7.66 -6.30 -0.14
N ALA A 28 7.32 -5.12 0.37
CA ALA A 28 7.68 -4.72 1.72
C ALA A 28 7.01 -5.63 2.77
N HIS A 29 5.73 -5.94 2.59
CA HIS A 29 5.00 -6.87 3.46
C HIS A 29 5.60 -8.28 3.45
N GLU A 30 5.87 -8.85 2.28
CA GLU A 30 6.48 -10.19 2.13
C GLU A 30 7.86 -10.29 2.80
N ARG A 31 8.60 -9.19 2.84
CA ARG A 31 9.93 -9.11 3.49
C ARG A 31 9.88 -8.74 4.97
N GLY A 32 8.72 -8.34 5.49
CA GLY A 32 8.60 -7.75 6.82
C GLY A 32 9.36 -6.43 6.96
N GLU A 33 9.59 -5.72 5.86
CA GLU A 33 10.31 -4.45 5.83
C GLU A 33 9.35 -3.26 6.04
N PRO A 34 9.80 -2.19 6.72
CA PRO A 34 9.01 -0.98 6.84
C PRO A 34 8.95 -0.22 5.51
N LEU A 35 7.78 0.36 5.24
CA LEU A 35 7.56 1.36 4.21
C LEU A 35 7.90 2.75 4.75
N ILE A 36 8.68 3.51 3.98
CA ILE A 36 9.01 4.91 4.30
C ILE A 36 8.05 5.81 3.54
N VAL A 37 7.22 6.59 4.25
CA VAL A 37 6.35 7.61 3.66
C VAL A 37 6.65 8.95 4.31
N GLY A 38 7.27 9.85 3.55
CA GLY A 38 7.87 11.07 4.10
C GLY A 38 9.03 10.69 5.04
N ASP A 39 8.96 11.16 6.29
CA ASP A 39 9.94 10.85 7.35
C ASP A 39 9.48 9.73 8.30
N ASN A 40 8.33 9.09 8.01
CA ASN A 40 7.71 8.11 8.90
C ASN A 40 7.87 6.68 8.38
N LEU A 41 8.08 5.73 9.30
CA LEU A 41 8.13 4.29 9.02
C LEU A 41 6.77 3.64 9.31
N TYR A 42 6.29 2.83 8.38
CA TYR A 42 5.03 2.09 8.47
C TYR A 42 5.27 0.60 8.24
N TYR A 43 4.61 -0.26 9.00
CA TYR A 43 4.60 -1.70 8.77
C TYR A 43 3.23 -2.13 8.29
N LEU A 44 3.18 -2.98 7.27
CA LEU A 44 1.95 -3.59 6.80
C LEU A 44 1.62 -4.78 7.71
N GLN A 45 0.55 -4.62 8.49
CA GLN A 45 0.01 -5.69 9.32
C GLN A 45 -0.95 -6.56 8.51
N SER A 46 -0.88 -7.86 8.73
CA SER A 46 -1.91 -8.82 8.37
C SER A 46 -3.18 -8.61 9.23
N GLY A 47 -4.30 -9.18 8.78
CA GLY A 47 -5.56 -9.12 9.52
C GLY A 47 -5.45 -9.74 10.92
N ASP A 48 -4.68 -10.83 11.05
CA ASP A 48 -4.45 -11.51 12.32
C ASP A 48 -3.61 -10.64 13.27
N GLU A 49 -2.51 -10.03 12.79
CA GLU A 49 -1.69 -9.10 13.58
C GLU A 49 -2.48 -7.86 14.04
N MET A 50 -3.42 -7.40 13.22
CA MET A 50 -4.29 -6.28 13.58
C MET A 50 -5.30 -6.68 14.67
N LEU A 51 -5.83 -7.90 14.60
CA LEU A 51 -6.74 -8.44 15.61
C LEU A 51 -6.02 -8.65 16.94
N ASP A 52 -4.84 -9.25 16.94
CA ASP A 52 -4.03 -9.46 18.14
C ASP A 52 -3.69 -8.12 18.81
N ASN A 53 -3.21 -7.14 18.03
CA ASN A 53 -2.95 -5.79 18.55
C ASN A 53 -4.20 -5.11 19.12
N MET A 54 -5.38 -5.36 18.55
CA MET A 54 -6.63 -4.80 19.05
C MET A 54 -7.04 -5.44 20.38
N ILE A 55 -6.92 -6.77 20.49
CA ILE A 55 -7.20 -7.51 21.72
C ILE A 55 -6.26 -7.03 22.83
N ASP A 56 -4.96 -6.97 22.55
CA ASP A 56 -3.95 -6.52 23.52
C ASP A 56 -4.28 -5.12 24.06
N LYS A 57 -4.64 -4.17 23.18
CA LYS A 57 -4.98 -2.80 23.57
C LYS A 57 -6.29 -2.63 24.34
N ILE A 58 -7.24 -3.56 24.19
CA ILE A 58 -8.54 -3.49 24.87
C ILE A 58 -8.50 -4.25 26.20
N CYS A 59 -7.69 -5.31 26.27
CA CYS A 59 -7.59 -6.17 27.43
C CYS A 59 -6.52 -5.73 28.44
N GLU A 60 -5.62 -4.81 28.07
CA GLU A 60 -4.85 -3.95 28.99
C GLU A 60 -5.66 -2.73 29.47
#